data_AF-A0A250XYF5-F1
#
_entry.id   AF-A0A250XYF5-F1
#
_cell.length_a   1.000
_cell.length_b   1.000
_cell.length_c   1.000
_cell.angle_alpha   90.00
_cell.angle_beta   90.00
_cell.angle_gamma   90.00
#
_symmetry.space_group_name_H-M   'P 1'
#
loop_
_entity.id
_entity.type
_entity.pdbx_description
1 polymer ?
#
loop_
_entity_poly.entity_id
_entity_poly.type
_entity_poly.pdbx_seq_one_letter_code
_entity_poly.pdbx_strand_id
1 'polypeptide(L)'
;MANCEFSPVSGDKRCCRISRRSQIGLGVGLLVLILLVVTVVGVLKWHQQSQPPEQLKWNGTGTSKHFSEIALGRCYIYTQFIRPELRDKDCLKIMDAFKGAFISKNPCSITKEDYEPLIKMDTQTIPCNKTLFWSKSKELAHQYTWVQGKMLTLEDTLLGYIADDLQWCGDPSTSEMNYESCPHWKKNCPNNPRSVFWHVISQKFAEAACGVVQVMLNGSRDEPFDKNSTFGSVEVFHLHPNKVHTLQAWVMHDIERVSSDSCSGPSINELKLIVNKRNITFVCQNNYRPARFVQCVKNPEHSSCRSII
;
A
#
# COMPACT_ATOMS: atom_id res chain seq x y z
N MET A 1 22.51 113.69 -25.49
CA MET A 1 22.39 112.77 -26.64
C MET A 1 22.79 111.39 -26.10
N ALA A 2 21.87 110.55 -25.60
CA ALA A 2 20.80 109.82 -26.32
C ALA A 2 21.40 109.07 -27.53
N ASN A 3 21.33 107.74 -27.69
CA ASN A 3 20.70 106.64 -26.96
C ASN A 3 21.53 105.37 -27.26
N CYS A 4 21.72 104.49 -26.29
CA CYS A 4 22.12 103.10 -26.51
C CYS A 4 21.10 102.23 -25.77
N GLU A 5 20.11 101.69 -26.48
CA GLU A 5 19.23 100.64 -25.94
C GLU A 5 18.76 99.66 -27.02
N PHE A 6 19.07 98.39 -26.72
CA PHE A 6 18.36 97.12 -26.90
C PHE A 6 17.91 96.59 -28.28
N SER A 7 18.44 95.41 -28.58
CA SER A 7 17.68 94.25 -29.08
C SER A 7 18.09 93.00 -28.28
N PRO A 8 17.16 92.23 -27.69
CA PRO A 8 17.47 90.93 -27.10
C PRO A 8 17.20 89.82 -28.13
N VAL A 9 18.24 89.10 -28.55
CA VAL A 9 18.06 87.81 -29.22
C VAL A 9 18.05 86.72 -28.15
N SER A 10 16.87 86.14 -28.01
CA SER A 10 16.57 84.95 -27.23
C SER A 10 17.23 83.71 -27.83
N GLY A 11 17.75 82.85 -26.94
CA GLY A 11 17.74 81.41 -27.14
C GLY A 11 19.06 80.78 -27.53
N ASP A 12 19.79 80.26 -26.54
CA ASP A 12 20.65 79.10 -26.76
C ASP A 12 20.58 78.13 -25.58
N LYS A 13 19.58 77.23 -25.61
CA LYS A 13 19.62 75.98 -24.85
C LYS A 13 20.38 74.97 -25.70
N ARG A 14 21.60 74.63 -25.29
CA ARG A 14 22.39 73.52 -25.87
C ARG A 14 21.65 72.20 -25.67
N CYS A 15 20.93 71.75 -26.69
CA CYS A 15 20.60 70.33 -26.83
C CYS A 15 21.87 69.57 -27.25
N CYS A 16 22.44 68.78 -26.34
CA CYS A 16 23.51 67.83 -26.65
C CYS A 16 23.02 66.83 -27.71
N ARG A 17 23.45 67.02 -28.96
CA ARG A 17 23.16 66.11 -30.09
C ARG A 17 24.11 64.91 -30.01
N ILE A 18 23.62 63.79 -29.47
CA ILE A 18 24.38 62.54 -29.39
C ILE A 18 24.81 62.11 -30.80
N SER A 19 26.11 61.86 -31.01
CA SER A 19 26.70 61.43 -32.29
C SER A 19 26.01 60.17 -32.81
N ARG A 20 25.79 60.09 -34.13
CA ARG A 20 25.16 58.95 -34.83
C ARG A 20 25.84 57.61 -34.51
N ARG A 21 27.15 57.60 -34.23
CA ARG A 21 27.90 56.41 -33.76
C ARG A 21 27.52 55.96 -32.35
N SER A 22 27.21 56.92 -31.47
CA SER A 22 26.78 56.66 -30.10
C SER A 22 25.31 56.20 -30.04
N GLN A 23 24.45 56.70 -30.94
CA GLN A 23 23.09 56.16 -31.13
C GLN A 23 23.09 54.70 -31.64
N ILE A 24 23.98 54.37 -32.58
CA ILE A 24 24.15 52.99 -33.08
C ILE A 24 24.72 52.09 -31.97
N GLY A 25 25.72 52.57 -31.22
CA GLY A 25 26.29 51.83 -30.09
C GLY A 25 25.27 51.56 -28.97
N LEU A 26 24.42 52.55 -28.65
CA LEU A 26 23.30 52.38 -27.72
C LEU A 26 22.27 51.38 -28.23
N GLY A 27 21.89 51.43 -29.52
CA GLY A 27 20.96 50.49 -30.12
C GLY A 27 21.48 49.04 -30.15
N VAL A 28 22.75 48.86 -30.50
CA VAL A 28 23.43 47.55 -30.48
C VAL A 28 23.57 47.04 -29.05
N GLY A 29 23.95 47.90 -28.09
CA GLY A 29 24.00 47.54 -26.68
C GLY A 29 22.65 47.11 -26.11
N LEU A 30 21.57 47.80 -26.49
CA LEU A 30 20.20 47.45 -26.09
C LEU A 30 19.78 46.09 -26.67
N LEU A 31 20.11 45.83 -27.95
CA LEU A 31 19.85 44.54 -28.60
C LEU A 31 20.59 43.39 -27.92
N VAL A 32 21.87 43.58 -27.57
CA VAL A 32 22.65 42.57 -26.85
C VAL A 32 22.06 42.30 -25.47
N LEU A 33 21.64 43.34 -24.74
CA LEU A 33 20.97 43.18 -23.45
C LEU A 33 19.64 42.42 -23.57
N ILE A 34 18.83 42.71 -24.58
CA ILE A 34 17.57 41.99 -24.83
C ILE A 34 17.85 40.52 -25.14
N LEU A 35 18.83 40.23 -26.00
CA LEU A 35 19.21 38.85 -26.32
C LEU A 35 19.71 38.10 -25.08
N LEU A 36 20.52 38.73 -24.23
CA LEU A 36 20.96 38.15 -22.96
C LEU A 36 19.77 37.86 -22.04
N VAL A 37 18.84 38.80 -21.87
CA VAL A 37 17.63 38.57 -21.07
C VAL A 37 16.79 37.43 -21.64
N VAL A 38 16.59 37.36 -22.95
CA VAL A 38 15.85 36.27 -23.61
C VAL A 38 16.53 34.92 -23.41
N THR A 39 17.86 34.85 -23.53
CA THR A 39 18.60 33.60 -23.27
C THR A 39 18.52 33.17 -21.80
N VAL A 40 18.68 34.10 -20.86
CA VAL A 40 18.57 33.81 -19.42
C VAL A 40 17.17 33.36 -19.05
N VAL A 41 16.13 34.05 -19.53
CA VAL A 41 14.73 33.63 -19.31
C VAL A 41 14.44 32.29 -19.98
N GLY A 42 14.99 32.05 -21.17
CA GLY A 42 14.90 30.77 -21.88
C GLY A 42 15.53 29.62 -21.09
N VAL A 43 16.74 29.83 -20.55
CA VAL A 43 17.45 28.85 -19.72
C VAL A 43 16.75 28.63 -18.39
N LEU A 44 16.23 29.67 -17.75
CA LEU A 44 15.46 29.54 -16.50
C LEU A 44 14.16 28.75 -16.72
N LYS A 45 13.40 29.06 -17.77
CA LYS A 45 12.19 28.30 -18.13
C LYS A 45 12.52 26.85 -18.48
N TRP A 46 13.59 26.62 -19.24
CA TRP A 46 14.07 25.28 -19.57
C TRP A 46 14.47 24.50 -18.31
N HIS A 47 15.21 25.13 -17.39
CA HIS A 47 15.63 24.50 -16.15
C HIS A 47 14.44 24.18 -15.23
N GLN A 48 13.47 25.09 -15.14
CA GLN A 48 12.27 24.92 -14.33
C GLN A 48 11.34 23.83 -14.90
N GLN A 49 11.35 23.65 -16.22
CA GLN A 49 10.61 22.58 -16.90
C GLN A 49 11.36 21.24 -16.94
N SER A 50 12.68 21.26 -16.71
CA SER A 50 13.54 20.05 -16.68
C SER A 50 13.70 19.45 -15.29
N GLN A 51 13.19 20.09 -14.23
CA GLN A 51 13.15 19.47 -12.91
C GLN A 51 12.09 18.35 -12.92
N PRO A 52 12.45 17.12 -12.56
CA PRO A 52 11.46 16.05 -12.44
C PRO A 52 10.37 16.49 -11.45
N PRO A 53 9.09 16.17 -11.69
CA PRO A 53 8.02 16.50 -10.77
C PRO A 53 8.38 16.01 -9.37
N GLU A 54 8.39 16.91 -8.39
CA GLU A 54 8.63 16.52 -7.01
C GLU A 54 7.44 15.67 -6.55
N GLN A 55 7.71 14.40 -6.25
CA GLN A 55 6.71 13.47 -5.74
C GLN A 55 6.23 13.93 -4.36
N LEU A 56 4.97 13.61 -4.04
CA LEU A 56 4.36 13.89 -2.75
C LEU A 56 5.07 13.14 -1.62
N LYS A 57 5.22 13.81 -0.48
CA LYS A 57 5.84 13.23 0.72
C LYS A 57 4.80 12.78 1.74
N TRP A 58 5.06 11.64 2.37
CA TRP A 58 4.13 10.93 3.24
C TRP A 58 4.79 10.43 4.53
N ASN A 59 3.98 10.00 5.50
CA ASN A 59 4.46 9.55 6.80
C ASN A 59 4.74 8.04 6.90
N GLY A 60 4.44 7.27 5.85
CA GLY A 60 4.72 5.84 5.78
C GLY A 60 5.99 5.54 4.99
N THR A 61 6.48 4.31 5.11
CA THR A 61 7.60 3.81 4.32
C THR A 61 7.28 3.86 2.83
N GLY A 62 8.26 4.24 2.01
CA GLY A 62 8.11 4.23 0.56
C GLY A 62 7.92 2.84 -0.02
N THR A 63 7.73 2.79 -1.33
CA THR A 63 7.60 1.55 -2.09
C THR A 63 8.80 0.62 -1.83
N SER A 64 8.53 -0.68 -1.69
CA SER A 64 9.57 -1.69 -1.53
C SER A 64 10.58 -1.62 -2.68
N LYS A 65 11.88 -1.63 -2.37
CA LYS A 65 12.94 -1.68 -3.40
C LYS A 65 12.73 -2.92 -4.28
N HIS A 66 12.90 -2.76 -5.59
CA HIS A 66 12.66 -3.82 -6.58
C HIS A 66 11.25 -4.42 -6.53
N PHE A 67 10.23 -3.60 -6.20
CA PHE A 67 8.84 -4.04 -6.09
C PHE A 67 8.39 -4.88 -7.30
N SER A 68 8.62 -4.38 -8.52
CA SER A 68 8.16 -5.05 -9.75
C SER A 68 8.87 -6.38 -9.96
N GLU A 69 10.17 -6.45 -9.71
CA GLU A 69 10.98 -7.65 -9.88
C GLU A 69 10.61 -8.72 -8.84
N ILE A 70 10.40 -8.31 -7.58
CA ILE A 70 9.98 -9.22 -6.49
C ILE A 70 8.59 -9.78 -6.79
N ALA A 71 7.62 -8.91 -7.09
CA ALA A 71 6.24 -9.33 -7.35
C ALA A 71 6.14 -10.20 -8.62
N LEU A 72 6.91 -9.89 -9.68
CA LEU A 72 6.96 -10.71 -10.88
C LEU A 72 7.61 -12.07 -10.61
N GLY A 73 8.74 -12.10 -9.89
CA GLY A 73 9.42 -13.33 -9.48
C GLY A 73 8.51 -14.23 -8.63
N ARG A 74 7.78 -13.65 -7.68
CA ARG A 74 6.79 -14.37 -6.86
C ARG A 74 5.64 -14.94 -7.70
N CYS A 75 5.14 -14.20 -8.68
CA CYS A 75 4.12 -14.71 -9.59
C CYS A 75 4.61 -15.95 -10.35
N TYR A 76 5.82 -15.92 -10.91
CA TYR A 76 6.38 -17.08 -11.59
C TYR A 76 6.63 -18.25 -10.64
N ILE A 77 7.17 -18.00 -9.44
CA ILE A 77 7.35 -19.05 -8.44
C ILE A 77 6.02 -19.73 -8.11
N TYR A 78 4.99 -18.92 -7.86
CA TYR A 78 3.67 -19.40 -7.48
C TYR A 78 3.03 -20.24 -8.59
N THR A 79 2.99 -19.70 -9.81
CA THR A 79 2.32 -20.35 -10.96
C THR A 79 3.07 -21.57 -11.48
N GLN A 80 4.41 -21.58 -11.44
CA GLN A 80 5.21 -22.65 -12.04
C GLN A 80 5.47 -23.81 -11.07
N PHE A 81 5.73 -23.49 -9.79
CA PHE A 81 6.20 -24.47 -8.80
C PHE A 81 5.22 -24.74 -7.66
N ILE A 82 4.50 -23.73 -7.15
CA ILE A 82 3.60 -23.91 -5.99
C ILE A 82 2.22 -24.41 -6.41
N ARG A 83 1.64 -23.81 -7.45
CA ARG A 83 0.32 -24.13 -8.01
C ARG A 83 0.42 -24.38 -9.52
N PRO A 84 0.93 -25.56 -9.93
CA PRO A 84 1.03 -25.93 -11.35
C PRO A 84 -0.29 -25.82 -12.13
N GLU A 85 -1.43 -25.89 -11.45
CA GLU A 85 -2.76 -25.66 -12.01
C GLU A 85 -3.00 -24.22 -12.51
N LEU A 86 -2.12 -23.27 -12.20
CA LEU A 86 -2.17 -21.86 -12.62
C LEU A 86 -1.04 -21.49 -13.60
N ARG A 87 -0.38 -22.46 -14.22
CA ARG A 87 0.77 -22.23 -15.13
C ARG A 87 0.45 -21.35 -16.35
N ASP A 88 -0.80 -21.33 -16.76
CA ASP A 88 -1.32 -20.55 -17.89
C ASP A 88 -1.52 -19.05 -17.56
N LYS A 89 -1.40 -18.67 -16.28
CA LYS A 89 -1.52 -17.27 -15.86
C LYS A 89 -0.36 -16.42 -16.41
N ASP A 90 -0.74 -15.31 -17.02
CA ASP A 90 0.20 -14.34 -17.60
C ASP A 90 0.70 -13.37 -16.52
N CYS A 91 1.86 -13.69 -15.93
CA CYS A 91 2.45 -12.90 -14.86
C CYS A 91 2.80 -11.46 -15.25
N LEU A 92 3.08 -11.18 -16.53
CA LEU A 92 3.31 -9.82 -17.01
C LEU A 92 2.00 -9.03 -17.00
N LYS A 93 0.91 -9.61 -17.52
CA LYS A 93 -0.41 -8.96 -17.45
C LYS A 93 -0.91 -8.75 -16.01
N ILE A 94 -0.64 -9.71 -15.12
CA ILE A 94 -0.95 -9.56 -13.70
C ILE A 94 -0.18 -8.37 -13.12
N MET A 95 1.12 -8.25 -13.41
CA MET A 95 1.93 -7.12 -12.97
C MET A 95 1.42 -5.78 -13.54
N ASP A 96 1.06 -5.74 -14.82
CA ASP A 96 0.54 -4.55 -15.48
C ASP A 96 -0.79 -4.11 -14.86
N ALA A 97 -1.71 -5.06 -14.62
CA ALA A 97 -2.97 -4.78 -13.93
C ALA A 97 -2.74 -4.33 -12.48
N PHE A 98 -1.77 -4.92 -11.79
CA PHE A 98 -1.39 -4.52 -10.43
C PHE A 98 -0.90 -3.07 -10.40
N LYS A 99 0.04 -2.71 -11.28
CA LYS A 99 0.56 -1.34 -11.38
C LYS A 99 -0.51 -0.34 -11.84
N GLY A 100 -1.35 -0.73 -12.80
CA GLY A 100 -2.45 0.10 -13.31
C GLY A 100 -3.45 0.54 -12.24
N ALA A 101 -3.54 -0.19 -11.12
CA ALA A 101 -4.38 0.20 -10.00
C ALA A 101 -3.91 1.48 -9.31
N PHE A 102 -2.62 1.81 -9.31
CA PHE A 102 -2.08 2.87 -8.43
C PHE A 102 -1.06 3.82 -9.08
N ILE A 103 -0.45 3.46 -10.21
CA ILE A 103 0.49 4.33 -10.92
C ILE A 103 -0.24 5.56 -11.49
N SER A 104 0.41 6.73 -11.43
CA SER A 104 -0.13 8.00 -11.91
C SER A 104 -1.47 8.40 -11.28
N LYS A 105 -1.72 7.94 -10.03
CA LYS A 105 -2.91 8.27 -9.24
C LYS A 105 -2.52 8.90 -7.92
N ASN A 106 -3.42 9.71 -7.36
CA ASN A 106 -3.27 10.18 -5.99
C ASN A 106 -3.36 8.98 -5.03
N PRO A 107 -2.33 8.69 -4.24
CA PRO A 107 -2.30 7.50 -3.38
C PRO A 107 -3.21 7.63 -2.15
N CYS A 108 -4.00 8.70 -2.00
CA CYS A 108 -5.10 8.79 -1.04
C CYS A 108 -6.50 8.76 -1.69
N SER A 109 -6.58 8.50 -3.00
CA SER A 109 -7.83 8.46 -3.76
C SER A 109 -8.03 7.13 -4.47
N ILE A 110 -7.39 6.06 -4.00
CA ILE A 110 -7.53 4.72 -4.58
C ILE A 110 -8.86 4.11 -4.17
N THR A 111 -9.53 3.44 -5.10
CA THR A 111 -10.81 2.78 -4.89
C THR A 111 -10.76 1.27 -5.17
N LYS A 112 -11.86 0.57 -4.89
CA LYS A 112 -11.94 -0.88 -5.15
C LYS A 112 -11.92 -1.16 -6.66
N GLU A 113 -12.54 -0.28 -7.44
CA GLU A 113 -12.66 -0.35 -8.90
C GLU A 113 -11.29 -0.28 -9.57
N ASP A 114 -10.33 0.45 -8.97
CA ASP A 114 -8.96 0.51 -9.47
C ASP A 114 -8.26 -0.85 -9.50
N TYR A 115 -8.56 -1.72 -8.53
CA TYR A 115 -7.99 -3.08 -8.47
C TYR A 115 -8.84 -4.13 -9.20
N GLU A 116 -10.07 -3.80 -9.61
CA GLU A 116 -10.98 -4.77 -10.26
C GLU A 116 -10.36 -5.50 -11.47
N PRO A 117 -9.57 -4.84 -12.35
CA PRO A 117 -8.89 -5.53 -13.44
C PRO A 117 -7.92 -6.62 -12.96
N LEU A 118 -7.18 -6.37 -11.88
CA LEU A 118 -6.28 -7.35 -11.27
C LEU A 118 -7.06 -8.51 -10.65
N ILE A 119 -8.12 -8.20 -9.89
CA ILE A 119 -8.94 -9.21 -9.21
C ILE A 119 -9.59 -10.17 -10.21
N LYS A 120 -10.07 -9.67 -11.35
CA LYS A 120 -10.66 -10.49 -12.42
C LYS A 120 -9.69 -11.51 -13.01
N MET A 121 -8.38 -11.29 -12.88
CA MET A 121 -7.36 -12.24 -13.34
C MET A 121 -7.14 -13.39 -12.36
N ASP A 122 -7.52 -13.21 -11.09
CA ASP A 122 -7.46 -14.26 -10.08
C ASP A 122 -8.74 -15.10 -10.11
N THR A 123 -8.62 -16.32 -10.59
CA THR A 123 -9.72 -17.29 -10.69
C THR A 123 -9.48 -18.49 -9.77
N GLN A 124 -8.60 -18.34 -8.77
CA GLN A 124 -8.26 -19.43 -7.88
C GLN A 124 -9.48 -19.87 -7.06
N THR A 125 -9.77 -21.17 -7.09
CA THR A 125 -10.82 -21.76 -6.25
C THR A 125 -10.26 -22.04 -4.87
N ILE A 126 -10.97 -21.60 -3.82
CA ILE A 126 -10.59 -21.86 -2.43
C ILE A 126 -11.27 -23.16 -1.96
N PRO A 127 -10.50 -24.21 -1.60
CA PRO A 127 -11.08 -25.46 -1.10
C PRO A 127 -11.84 -25.28 0.22
N CYS A 128 -13.02 -25.88 0.33
CA CYS A 128 -13.79 -25.84 1.58
C CYS A 128 -13.05 -26.48 2.75
N ASN A 129 -13.31 -25.98 3.96
CA ASN A 129 -12.70 -26.43 5.21
C ASN A 129 -11.19 -26.18 5.31
N LYS A 130 -10.61 -25.35 4.42
CA LYS A 130 -9.16 -25.09 4.38
C LYS A 130 -8.76 -23.65 4.66
N THR A 131 -9.72 -22.74 4.79
CA THR A 131 -9.47 -21.31 4.98
C THR A 131 -9.02 -21.01 6.41
N LEU A 132 -7.80 -20.47 6.54
CA LEU A 132 -7.27 -19.93 7.80
C LEU A 132 -7.12 -18.41 7.71
N PHE A 133 -8.04 -17.68 8.33
CA PHE A 133 -7.87 -16.26 8.60
C PHE A 133 -6.88 -16.06 9.75
N TRP A 134 -6.35 -14.85 9.89
CA TRP A 134 -5.51 -14.50 11.02
C TRP A 134 -5.63 -13.01 11.37
N SER A 135 -5.45 -12.67 12.65
CA SER A 135 -5.37 -11.28 13.10
C SER A 135 -4.28 -11.12 14.14
N LYS A 136 -3.31 -10.23 13.84
CA LYS A 136 -2.12 -9.97 14.67
C LYS A 136 -1.26 -11.22 14.93
N SER A 137 -1.37 -12.24 14.09
CA SER A 137 -0.77 -13.59 14.26
C SER A 137 -0.18 -14.18 12.96
N LYS A 138 0.09 -13.32 11.95
CA LYS A 138 0.59 -13.68 10.61
C LYS A 138 1.67 -14.75 10.62
N GLU A 139 2.76 -14.49 11.34
CA GLU A 139 3.94 -15.34 11.42
C GLU A 139 3.59 -16.78 11.79
N LEU A 140 2.76 -16.97 12.83
CA LEU A 140 2.36 -18.30 13.27
C LEU A 140 1.36 -18.94 12.31
N ALA A 141 0.46 -18.16 11.71
CA ALA A 141 -0.49 -18.67 10.73
C ALA A 141 0.25 -19.24 9.51
N HIS A 142 1.24 -18.49 8.98
CA HIS A 142 2.07 -18.90 7.84
C HIS A 142 2.94 -20.12 8.16
N GLN A 143 3.60 -20.14 9.32
CA GLN A 143 4.37 -21.32 9.75
C GLN A 143 3.48 -22.55 9.88
N TYR A 144 2.25 -22.38 10.39
CA TYR A 144 1.31 -23.48 10.54
C TYR A 144 0.79 -23.99 9.19
N THR A 145 0.41 -23.13 8.25
CA THR A 145 -0.05 -23.56 6.91
C THR A 145 1.08 -24.22 6.13
N TRP A 146 2.31 -23.73 6.26
CA TRP A 146 3.49 -24.34 5.66
C TRP A 146 3.74 -25.77 6.16
N VAL A 147 3.68 -25.99 7.49
CA VAL A 147 3.94 -27.32 8.09
C VAL A 147 2.78 -28.29 7.88
N GLN A 148 1.53 -27.84 8.07
CA GLN A 148 0.36 -28.70 7.95
C GLN A 148 0.04 -29.01 6.47
N GLY A 149 0.32 -28.07 5.56
CA GLY A 149 0.15 -28.18 4.11
C GLY A 149 -1.29 -28.33 3.61
N LYS A 150 -2.27 -28.29 4.52
CA LYS A 150 -3.69 -28.60 4.22
C LYS A 150 -4.64 -27.42 4.43
N MET A 151 -4.17 -26.33 5.00
CA MET A 151 -4.89 -25.07 5.16
C MET A 151 -4.13 -23.99 4.40
N LEU A 152 -4.82 -22.89 4.11
CA LEU A 152 -4.29 -21.78 3.36
C LEU A 152 -4.75 -20.45 3.99
N THR A 153 -3.81 -19.52 4.16
CA THR A 153 -4.14 -18.13 4.45
C THR A 153 -4.42 -17.36 3.16
N LEU A 154 -4.76 -16.08 3.27
CA LEU A 154 -4.88 -15.20 2.11
C LEU A 154 -3.55 -15.12 1.35
N GLU A 155 -2.43 -15.08 2.06
CA GLU A 155 -1.08 -14.99 1.49
C GLU A 155 -0.63 -16.30 0.82
N ASP A 156 -1.35 -17.41 1.04
CA ASP A 156 -1.16 -18.66 0.32
C ASP A 156 -1.92 -18.70 -1.03
N THR A 157 -2.67 -17.62 -1.38
CA THR A 157 -3.31 -17.41 -2.70
C THR A 157 -2.41 -16.62 -3.65
N LEU A 158 -2.68 -16.64 -4.96
CA LEU A 158 -1.82 -15.98 -5.96
C LEU A 158 -1.57 -14.49 -5.65
N LEU A 159 -2.63 -13.69 -5.49
CA LEU A 159 -2.48 -12.25 -5.26
C LEU A 159 -1.93 -11.94 -3.86
N GLY A 160 -2.33 -12.70 -2.85
CA GLY A 160 -1.78 -12.57 -1.50
C GLY A 160 -0.27 -12.85 -1.48
N TYR A 161 0.16 -13.95 -2.12
CA TYR A 161 1.57 -14.36 -2.20
C TYR A 161 2.43 -13.32 -2.91
N ILE A 162 1.95 -12.78 -4.04
CA ILE A 162 2.65 -11.73 -4.79
C ILE A 162 2.89 -10.50 -3.91
N ALA A 163 1.84 -10.04 -3.21
CA ALA A 163 1.84 -8.77 -2.47
C ALA A 163 2.41 -8.86 -1.05
N ASP A 164 2.67 -10.06 -0.53
CA ASP A 164 2.94 -10.25 0.88
C ASP A 164 4.18 -9.48 1.39
N ASP A 165 4.04 -8.75 2.49
CA ASP A 165 5.05 -7.82 3.04
C ASP A 165 5.55 -6.70 2.11
N LEU A 166 4.93 -6.51 0.94
CA LEU A 166 5.27 -5.40 0.06
C LEU A 166 4.54 -4.10 0.47
N GLN A 167 5.18 -2.99 0.16
CA GLN A 167 4.64 -1.64 0.25
C GLN A 167 4.74 -1.00 -1.15
N TRP A 168 3.71 -0.27 -1.57
CA TRP A 168 3.70 0.41 -2.85
C TRP A 168 2.78 1.62 -2.84
N CYS A 169 3.14 2.62 -3.62
CA CYS A 169 2.28 3.73 -4.00
C CYS A 169 2.83 4.43 -5.26
N GLY A 170 1.94 5.11 -5.96
CA GLY A 170 2.29 5.95 -7.09
C GLY A 170 2.27 7.42 -6.68
N ASP A 171 2.36 8.27 -7.67
CA ASP A 171 2.22 9.71 -7.53
C ASP A 171 1.42 10.26 -8.72
N PRO A 172 0.50 11.22 -8.53
CA PRO A 172 -0.30 11.76 -9.65
C PRO A 172 0.53 12.53 -10.68
N SER A 173 1.75 12.95 -10.35
CA SER A 173 2.62 13.75 -11.22
C SER A 173 3.55 12.92 -12.12
N THR A 174 3.62 11.60 -11.93
CA THR A 174 4.59 10.74 -12.63
C THR A 174 4.06 9.32 -12.86
N SER A 175 4.66 8.60 -13.82
CA SER A 175 4.45 7.16 -14.05
C SER A 175 5.33 6.27 -13.15
N GLU A 176 6.20 6.89 -12.36
CA GLU A 176 7.08 6.18 -11.44
C GLU A 176 6.41 5.91 -10.09
N MET A 177 6.88 4.85 -9.42
CA MET A 177 6.51 4.57 -8.04
C MET A 177 7.20 5.57 -7.10
N ASN A 178 6.57 5.84 -5.95
CA ASN A 178 7.19 6.67 -4.93
C ASN A 178 7.96 5.77 -3.95
N TYR A 179 9.29 5.82 -4.06
CA TYR A 179 10.21 5.06 -3.20
C TYR A 179 10.64 5.81 -1.95
N GLU A 180 10.39 7.12 -1.87
CA GLU A 180 10.73 7.94 -0.69
C GLU A 180 9.73 7.67 0.43
N SER A 181 8.44 7.72 0.13
CA SER A 181 7.38 7.58 1.15
C SER A 181 6.03 7.18 0.55
N CYS A 182 5.18 6.52 1.34
CA CYS A 182 3.80 6.22 0.98
C CYS A 182 2.82 6.63 2.08
N PRO A 183 1.53 6.89 1.77
CA PRO A 183 0.56 7.28 2.79
C PRO A 183 0.43 6.23 3.90
N HIS A 184 0.58 6.67 5.15
CA HIS A 184 0.30 5.84 6.30
C HIS A 184 -1.21 5.89 6.62
N TRP A 185 -1.83 4.72 6.80
CA TRP A 185 -3.28 4.59 6.91
C TRP A 185 -3.93 5.43 8.02
N LYS A 186 -3.28 5.59 9.19
CA LYS A 186 -3.76 6.46 10.28
C LYS A 186 -3.40 7.94 10.14
N LYS A 187 -2.25 8.26 9.54
CA LYS A 187 -1.66 9.60 9.60
C LYS A 187 -1.98 10.44 8.37
N ASN A 188 -2.28 9.77 7.26
CA ASN A 188 -2.56 10.40 5.98
C ASN A 188 -3.97 10.06 5.53
N CYS A 189 -4.24 8.79 5.19
CA CYS A 189 -5.54 8.38 4.66
C CYS A 189 -5.76 6.86 4.74
N PRO A 190 -6.97 6.40 5.12
CA PRO A 190 -7.29 4.98 5.16
C PRO A 190 -7.32 4.34 3.76
N ASN A 191 -7.71 5.11 2.74
CA ASN A 191 -7.86 4.65 1.35
C ASN A 191 -6.56 4.83 0.55
N ASN A 192 -5.49 4.18 0.99
CA ASN A 192 -4.23 4.12 0.28
C ASN A 192 -4.09 2.83 -0.56
N PRO A 193 -3.22 2.77 -1.59
CA PRO A 193 -3.13 1.63 -2.50
C PRO A 193 -3.02 0.29 -1.80
N ARG A 194 -2.16 0.20 -0.77
CA ARG A 194 -1.95 -1.03 -0.02
C ARG A 194 -3.17 -1.41 0.81
N SER A 195 -3.73 -0.48 1.57
CA SER A 195 -4.93 -0.73 2.39
C SER A 195 -6.11 -1.18 1.52
N VAL A 196 -6.37 -0.49 0.41
CA VAL A 196 -7.48 -0.84 -0.50
C VAL A 196 -7.26 -2.22 -1.13
N PHE A 197 -6.05 -2.52 -1.59
CA PHE A 197 -5.70 -3.85 -2.12
C PHE A 197 -6.06 -4.96 -1.13
N TRP A 198 -5.53 -4.89 0.10
CA TRP A 198 -5.78 -5.91 1.12
C TRP A 198 -7.26 -6.01 1.48
N HIS A 199 -7.98 -4.88 1.58
CA HIS A 199 -9.42 -4.92 1.81
C HIS A 199 -10.18 -5.66 0.68
N VAL A 200 -9.82 -5.42 -0.58
CA VAL A 200 -10.48 -6.06 -1.73
C VAL A 200 -10.20 -7.56 -1.77
N ILE A 201 -8.94 -7.99 -1.61
CA ILE A 201 -8.61 -9.42 -1.65
C ILE A 201 -9.08 -10.16 -0.38
N SER A 202 -9.05 -9.53 0.79
CA SER A 202 -9.65 -10.09 2.02
C SER A 202 -11.15 -10.31 1.88
N GLN A 203 -11.87 -9.34 1.28
CA GLN A 203 -13.29 -9.48 0.99
C GLN A 203 -13.53 -10.70 0.07
N LYS A 204 -12.80 -10.81 -1.04
CA LYS A 204 -12.94 -11.93 -1.99
C LYS A 204 -12.63 -13.28 -1.36
N PHE A 205 -11.60 -13.34 -0.54
CA PHE A 205 -11.21 -14.55 0.19
C PHE A 205 -12.30 -15.01 1.15
N ALA A 206 -12.92 -14.09 1.88
CA ALA A 206 -14.04 -14.39 2.77
C ALA A 206 -15.31 -14.81 2.01
N GLU A 207 -15.62 -14.16 0.88
CA GLU A 207 -16.76 -14.52 0.01
C GLU A 207 -16.64 -15.95 -0.57
N ALA A 208 -15.40 -16.38 -0.83
CA ALA A 208 -15.06 -17.69 -1.39
C ALA A 208 -14.99 -18.81 -0.34
N ALA A 209 -14.85 -18.48 0.95
CA ALA A 209 -14.73 -19.45 2.01
C ALA A 209 -16.00 -20.32 2.17
N CYS A 210 -15.82 -21.58 2.55
CA CYS A 210 -16.91 -22.53 2.76
C CYS A 210 -16.54 -23.63 3.77
N GLY A 211 -17.55 -24.25 4.37
CA GLY A 211 -17.40 -25.28 5.40
C GLY A 211 -17.09 -24.69 6.78
N VAL A 212 -16.12 -25.31 7.45
CA VAL A 212 -15.54 -24.81 8.70
C VAL A 212 -14.36 -23.92 8.36
N VAL A 213 -14.45 -22.63 8.72
CA VAL A 213 -13.35 -21.68 8.58
C VAL A 213 -12.63 -21.52 9.92
N GLN A 214 -11.32 -21.31 9.87
CA GLN A 214 -10.50 -21.10 11.05
C GLN A 214 -10.04 -19.64 11.11
N VAL A 215 -9.87 -19.10 12.32
CA VAL A 215 -9.15 -17.84 12.53
C VAL A 215 -8.11 -18.01 13.63
N MET A 216 -6.87 -17.63 13.36
CA MET A 216 -5.82 -17.56 14.37
C MET A 216 -5.75 -16.15 14.95
N LEU A 217 -5.94 -16.00 16.26
CA LEU A 217 -5.92 -14.71 16.97
C LEU A 217 -4.76 -14.69 17.97
N ASN A 218 -4.19 -13.51 18.19
CA ASN A 218 -3.09 -13.34 19.13
C ASN A 218 -3.61 -13.04 20.56
N GLY A 219 -3.61 -14.06 21.42
CA GLY A 219 -3.98 -14.01 22.84
C GLY A 219 -2.97 -13.30 23.75
N SER A 220 -1.79 -12.95 23.24
CA SER A 220 -0.78 -12.13 23.93
C SER A 220 -0.91 -10.62 23.63
N ARG A 221 -2.03 -10.21 23.02
CA ARG A 221 -2.47 -8.81 22.90
C ARG A 221 -3.67 -8.57 23.82
N ASP A 222 -3.84 -7.35 24.29
CA ASP A 222 -4.98 -6.96 25.15
C ASP A 222 -6.33 -7.25 24.47
N GLU A 223 -6.39 -7.05 23.14
CA GLU A 223 -7.54 -7.35 22.31
C GLU A 223 -7.13 -8.26 21.13
N PRO A 224 -7.28 -9.58 21.28
CA PRO A 224 -7.07 -10.55 20.21
C PRO A 224 -7.99 -10.31 19.02
N PHE A 225 -9.24 -9.91 19.28
CA PHE A 225 -10.18 -9.44 18.26
C PHE A 225 -10.34 -7.93 18.32
N ASP A 226 -10.24 -7.27 17.16
CA ASP A 226 -10.51 -5.84 16.99
C ASP A 226 -11.48 -5.66 15.83
N LYS A 227 -12.66 -5.09 16.10
CA LYS A 227 -13.70 -4.84 15.10
C LYS A 227 -13.26 -3.91 13.96
N ASN A 228 -12.23 -3.10 14.18
CA ASN A 228 -11.67 -2.18 13.18
C ASN A 228 -10.51 -2.80 12.39
N SER A 229 -10.06 -4.02 12.74
CA SER A 229 -9.06 -4.74 11.94
C SER A 229 -9.64 -5.19 10.60
N THR A 230 -8.80 -5.57 9.62
CA THR A 230 -9.27 -6.12 8.34
C THR A 230 -10.12 -7.37 8.56
N PHE A 231 -9.71 -8.27 9.46
CA PHE A 231 -10.53 -9.43 9.82
C PHE A 231 -11.89 -9.02 10.39
N GLY A 232 -11.89 -8.10 11.36
CA GLY A 232 -13.11 -7.68 12.06
C GLY A 232 -14.06 -6.85 11.20
N SER A 233 -13.55 -5.95 10.37
CA SER A 233 -14.34 -4.99 9.58
C SER A 233 -14.69 -5.48 8.18
N VAL A 234 -13.90 -6.40 7.62
CA VAL A 234 -14.10 -6.92 6.25
C VAL A 234 -14.38 -8.40 6.27
N GLU A 235 -13.42 -9.23 6.67
CA GLU A 235 -13.48 -10.67 6.41
C GLU A 235 -14.67 -11.34 7.11
N VAL A 236 -14.85 -11.10 8.42
CA VAL A 236 -15.99 -11.62 9.20
C VAL A 236 -17.31 -11.20 8.57
N PHE A 237 -17.38 -9.97 8.02
CA PHE A 237 -18.59 -9.44 7.44
C PHE A 237 -18.91 -9.94 6.02
N HIS A 238 -17.99 -10.67 5.39
CA HIS A 238 -18.17 -11.24 4.05
C HIS A 238 -18.23 -12.77 4.03
N LEU A 239 -18.23 -13.42 5.20
CA LEU A 239 -18.53 -14.84 5.31
C LEU A 239 -20.01 -15.08 4.98
N HIS A 240 -20.28 -15.96 4.02
CA HIS A 240 -21.63 -16.32 3.60
C HIS A 240 -22.19 -17.46 4.47
N PRO A 241 -23.27 -17.26 5.25
CA PRO A 241 -23.78 -18.28 6.16
C PRO A 241 -24.30 -19.53 5.46
N ASN A 242 -24.75 -19.42 4.20
CA ASN A 242 -25.15 -20.57 3.40
C ASN A 242 -23.96 -21.46 2.99
N LYS A 243 -22.73 -20.94 3.06
CA LYS A 243 -21.50 -21.66 2.70
C LYS A 243 -20.65 -21.99 3.92
N VAL A 244 -20.62 -21.12 4.92
CA VAL A 244 -19.79 -21.22 6.13
C VAL A 244 -20.69 -21.52 7.32
N HIS A 245 -20.54 -22.72 7.88
CA HIS A 245 -21.42 -23.19 8.97
C HIS A 245 -20.81 -22.93 10.34
N THR A 246 -19.48 -22.92 10.41
CA THR A 246 -18.72 -22.79 11.65
C THR A 246 -17.49 -21.91 11.45
N LEU A 247 -17.28 -20.96 12.36
CA LEU A 247 -16.03 -20.24 12.54
C LEU A 247 -15.35 -20.75 13.81
N GLN A 248 -14.15 -21.32 13.66
CA GLN A 248 -13.34 -21.82 14.76
C GLN A 248 -12.18 -20.86 15.03
N ALA A 249 -12.23 -20.17 16.18
CA ALA A 249 -11.17 -19.30 16.64
C ALA A 249 -10.10 -20.07 17.45
N TRP A 250 -8.84 -19.85 17.10
CA TRP A 250 -7.68 -20.32 17.84
C TRP A 250 -6.98 -19.12 18.48
N VAL A 251 -7.17 -18.95 19.79
CA VAL A 251 -6.52 -17.88 20.55
C VAL A 251 -5.16 -18.38 21.01
N MET A 252 -4.12 -17.95 20.30
CA MET A 252 -2.75 -18.41 20.47
C MET A 252 -1.96 -17.42 21.32
N HIS A 253 -1.29 -17.92 22.37
CA HIS A 253 -0.46 -17.10 23.25
C HIS A 253 1.02 -17.34 22.93
N ASP A 254 1.84 -16.31 22.95
CA ASP A 254 3.29 -16.44 22.86
C ASP A 254 3.82 -17.21 24.07
N ILE A 255 4.90 -17.98 23.87
CA ILE A 255 5.43 -18.89 24.88
C ILE A 255 5.99 -18.13 26.09
N GLU A 256 6.67 -17.01 25.84
CA GLU A 256 7.42 -16.24 26.84
C GLU A 256 6.64 -15.02 27.38
N ARG A 257 5.45 -14.75 26.85
CA ARG A 257 4.66 -13.58 27.25
C ARG A 257 3.57 -13.99 28.23
N VAL A 258 3.30 -13.11 29.20
CA VAL A 258 2.13 -13.24 30.06
C VAL A 258 0.88 -13.21 29.18
N SER A 259 0.03 -14.22 29.34
CA SER A 259 -1.27 -14.30 28.68
C SER A 259 -2.10 -13.05 29.00
N SER A 260 -2.58 -12.32 27.99
CA SER A 260 -3.36 -11.10 28.19
C SER A 260 -4.86 -11.33 28.02
N ASP A 261 -5.29 -12.19 27.09
CA ASP A 261 -6.70 -12.49 26.88
C ASP A 261 -6.92 -13.91 26.31
N SER A 262 -8.08 -14.51 26.52
CA SER A 262 -8.39 -15.91 26.18
C SER A 262 -9.75 -16.06 25.49
N CYS A 263 -10.18 -17.29 25.20
CA CYS A 263 -11.53 -17.56 24.67
C CYS A 263 -12.68 -17.03 25.54
N SER A 264 -12.46 -16.77 26.83
CA SER A 264 -13.44 -16.17 27.74
C SER A 264 -13.38 -14.63 27.76
N GLY A 265 -12.53 -14.05 26.92
CA GLY A 265 -12.26 -12.62 26.83
C GLY A 265 -13.42 -11.78 26.32
N PRO A 266 -13.49 -10.49 26.70
CA PRO A 266 -14.53 -9.58 26.22
C PRO A 266 -14.47 -9.41 24.70
N SER A 267 -13.27 -9.28 24.13
CA SER A 267 -13.07 -9.12 22.68
C SER A 267 -13.51 -10.38 21.90
N ILE A 268 -13.23 -11.57 22.43
CA ILE A 268 -13.66 -12.84 21.82
C ILE A 268 -15.17 -13.03 21.95
N ASN A 269 -15.76 -12.59 23.06
CA ASN A 269 -17.21 -12.60 23.22
C ASN A 269 -17.90 -11.65 22.22
N GLU A 270 -17.31 -10.50 21.91
CA GLU A 270 -17.79 -9.62 20.84
C GLU A 270 -17.77 -10.33 19.47
N LEU A 271 -16.65 -10.99 19.12
CA LEU A 271 -16.56 -11.80 17.90
C LEU A 271 -17.64 -12.90 17.86
N LYS A 272 -17.83 -13.62 18.98
CA LYS A 272 -18.89 -14.64 19.12
C LYS A 272 -20.28 -14.06 18.82
N LEU A 273 -20.60 -12.88 19.35
CA LEU A 273 -21.88 -12.22 19.12
C LEU A 273 -22.05 -11.81 17.65
N ILE A 274 -21.01 -11.27 17.01
CA ILE A 274 -21.03 -10.90 15.58
C ILE A 274 -21.27 -12.14 14.70
N VAL A 275 -20.54 -13.22 14.95
CA VAL A 275 -20.61 -14.47 14.18
C VAL A 275 -21.97 -15.14 14.36
N ASN A 276 -22.47 -15.25 15.60
CA ASN A 276 -23.77 -15.85 15.88
C ASN A 276 -24.93 -15.05 15.26
N LYS A 277 -24.89 -13.71 15.26
CA LYS A 277 -25.90 -12.86 14.61
C LYS A 277 -25.99 -13.10 13.09
N ARG A 278 -24.94 -13.67 12.49
CA ARG A 278 -24.89 -14.02 11.08
C ARG A 278 -25.30 -15.46 10.80
N ASN A 279 -25.84 -16.20 11.77
CA ASN A 279 -26.20 -17.61 11.66
C ASN A 279 -25.01 -18.53 11.36
N ILE A 280 -23.83 -18.20 11.89
CA ILE A 280 -22.62 -19.03 11.83
C ILE A 280 -22.32 -19.51 13.25
N THR A 281 -21.98 -20.79 13.40
CA THR A 281 -21.61 -21.35 14.71
C THR A 281 -20.22 -20.85 15.11
N PHE A 282 -20.08 -20.31 16.32
CA PHE A 282 -18.77 -19.91 16.85
C PHE A 282 -18.20 -20.96 17.81
N VAL A 283 -16.97 -21.40 17.56
CA VAL A 283 -16.19 -22.28 18.45
C VAL A 283 -14.86 -21.60 18.76
N CYS A 284 -14.40 -21.67 20.02
CA CYS A 284 -13.11 -21.10 20.40
C CYS A 284 -12.25 -22.12 21.14
N GLN A 285 -10.96 -22.13 20.84
CA GLN A 285 -9.97 -22.94 21.53
C GLN A 285 -8.73 -22.11 21.86
N ASN A 286 -8.36 -22.09 23.14
CA ASN A 286 -7.08 -21.55 23.57
C ASN A 286 -5.96 -22.51 23.16
N ASN A 287 -4.87 -21.99 22.61
CA ASN A 287 -3.63 -22.72 22.38
C ASN A 287 -3.85 -24.02 21.62
N TYR A 288 -4.48 -23.92 20.44
CA TYR A 288 -4.74 -25.06 19.57
C TYR A 288 -3.48 -25.92 19.40
N ARG A 289 -3.55 -27.18 19.81
CA ARG A 289 -2.37 -28.03 20.06
C ARG A 289 -1.43 -28.13 18.85
N PRO A 290 -1.91 -28.36 17.61
CA PRO A 290 -1.03 -28.36 16.44
C PRO A 290 -0.28 -27.04 16.21
N ALA A 291 -0.94 -25.88 16.35
CA ALA A 291 -0.28 -24.59 16.22
C ALA A 291 0.66 -24.30 17.40
N ARG A 292 0.31 -24.76 18.61
CA ARG A 292 1.19 -24.68 19.79
C ARG A 292 2.47 -25.49 19.59
N PHE A 293 2.40 -26.66 18.96
CA PHE A 293 3.57 -27.45 18.60
C PHE A 293 4.55 -26.66 17.72
N VAL A 294 4.03 -25.95 16.71
CA VAL A 294 4.85 -25.06 15.85
C VAL A 294 5.58 -23.99 16.68
N GLN A 295 4.92 -23.36 17.65
CA GLN A 295 5.58 -22.38 18.55
C GLN A 295 6.66 -23.03 19.42
N CYS A 296 6.44 -24.27 19.87
CA CYS A 296 7.37 -25.01 20.72
C CYS A 296 8.65 -25.44 20.01
N VAL A 297 8.65 -25.57 18.67
CA VAL A 297 9.88 -25.86 17.91
C VAL A 297 10.96 -24.80 18.16
N LYS A 298 10.57 -23.53 18.34
CA LYS A 298 11.52 -22.44 18.66
C LYS A 298 11.88 -22.35 20.14
N ASN A 299 11.12 -23.00 21.02
CA ASN A 299 11.23 -22.89 22.49
C ASN A 299 11.10 -24.27 23.17
N PRO A 300 11.92 -25.27 22.81
CA PRO A 300 11.72 -26.66 23.24
C PRO A 300 11.85 -26.84 24.76
N GLU A 301 12.72 -26.07 25.41
CA GLU A 301 13.00 -26.18 26.84
C GLU A 301 11.97 -25.51 27.75
N HIS A 302 11.08 -24.69 27.18
CA HIS A 302 10.08 -23.96 27.94
C HIS A 302 9.06 -24.91 28.57
N SER A 303 8.66 -24.66 29.81
CA SER A 303 7.78 -25.56 30.59
C SER A 303 6.47 -25.90 29.86
N SER A 304 5.86 -24.90 29.22
CA SER A 304 4.65 -25.06 28.39
C SER A 304 4.80 -25.98 27.17
N CYS A 305 6.02 -26.36 26.79
CA CYS A 305 6.34 -27.21 25.65
C CYS A 305 6.78 -28.62 26.04
N ARG A 306 7.25 -28.81 27.28
CA ARG A 306 7.76 -30.10 27.77
C ARG A 306 6.74 -31.24 27.76
N SER A 307 5.44 -30.92 27.79
CA SER A 307 4.35 -31.91 27.76
C SER A 307 3.71 -32.10 26.38
N ILE A 308 4.19 -31.35 25.38
CA ILE A 308 3.64 -31.34 24.02
C ILE A 308 4.53 -32.14 23.06
N ILE A 309 5.82 -32.26 23.38
CA ILE A 309 6.81 -33.14 22.73
C ILE A 309 6.76 -34.53 23.37
#